data_AF-A0AAU5JJI9-F1
#
_entry.id   AF-A0AAU5JJI9-F1
#
_cell.length_a   1.000
_cell.length_b   1.000
_cell.length_c   1.000
_cell.angle_alpha   90.00
_cell.angle_beta   90.00
_cell.angle_gamma   90.00
#
_symmetry.space_group_name_H-M   'P 1'
#
loop_
_entity.id
_entity.type
_entity.pdbx_description
1 polymer ?
#
loop_
_entity_poly.entity_id
_entity_poly.type
_entity_poly.pdbx_seq_one_letter_code
_entity_poly.pdbx_strand_id
1 'polypeptide(L)'
;MNDVAGIPTPDKNDENFWSTVLTLTEPAWNEPTQDDAFAMDERVHDAVRALAERISTRALAYRAADKPFDPALMASPDVQLALLRALYEAKQSVDRLAESAATVAGRSGANYAQLGAAWGGIKRQSARLKWPHAVVKKSAGEPIPLRYAGGSAVVHHDPDADAWWYSATGADERTQESQAVHGTYAEAIAGATEFLLGHALPPGRPTSG
;
A
#
# COMPACT_ATOMS: atom_id res chain seq x y z
N MET A 1 -28.27 1.84 -2.02
CA MET A 1 -28.44 2.83 -0.92
C MET A 1 -27.28 2.58 0.03
N ASN A 2 -26.25 3.42 0.01
CA ASN A 2 -25.12 3.31 0.92
C ASN A 2 -25.58 3.88 2.27
N ASP A 3 -25.82 3.01 3.24
CA ASP A 3 -26.26 3.41 4.56
C ASP A 3 -25.04 3.86 5.39
N VAL A 4 -24.39 4.94 4.94
CA VAL A 4 -23.22 5.55 5.59
C VAL A 4 -23.62 6.25 6.90
N ALA A 5 -24.93 6.53 7.08
CA ALA A 5 -25.48 7.31 8.19
C ALA A 5 -25.33 6.66 9.58
N GLY A 6 -24.87 5.41 9.66
CA GLY A 6 -24.64 4.69 10.92
C GLY A 6 -23.18 4.45 11.28
N ILE A 7 -22.21 4.86 10.43
CA ILE A 7 -20.79 4.63 10.70
C ILE A 7 -20.28 5.73 11.64
N PRO A 8 -19.78 5.40 12.84
CA PRO A 8 -19.23 6.40 13.75
C PRO A 8 -18.02 7.12 13.14
N THR A 9 -17.98 8.44 13.27
CA THR A 9 -16.88 9.30 12.76
C THR A 9 -16.30 10.15 13.90
N PRO A 10 -15.55 9.54 14.85
CA PRO A 10 -14.96 10.26 15.98
C PRO A 10 -13.85 11.21 15.50
N ASP A 11 -13.65 12.30 16.23
CA ASP A 11 -12.51 13.18 16.03
C ASP A 11 -11.24 12.54 16.60
N LYS A 12 -10.05 12.81 16.02
CA LYS A 12 -8.76 12.22 16.45
C LYS A 12 -8.47 12.42 17.94
N ASN A 13 -9.01 13.48 18.53
CA ASN A 13 -8.81 13.84 19.94
C ASN A 13 -9.85 13.23 20.89
N ASP A 14 -10.86 12.51 20.38
CA ASP A 14 -11.86 11.85 21.20
C ASP A 14 -11.25 10.68 21.98
N GLU A 15 -11.60 10.53 23.25
CA GLU A 15 -11.11 9.44 24.10
C GLU A 15 -11.42 8.05 23.53
N ASN A 16 -12.52 7.92 22.77
CA ASN A 16 -12.93 6.69 22.13
C ASN A 16 -12.46 6.55 20.68
N PHE A 17 -11.67 7.49 20.15
CA PHE A 17 -11.25 7.49 18.74
C PHE A 17 -10.72 6.13 18.32
N TRP A 18 -9.73 5.61 19.05
CA TRP A 18 -9.09 4.33 18.75
C TRP A 18 -10.03 3.13 18.87
N SER A 19 -10.85 3.06 19.93
CA SER A 19 -11.79 1.94 20.10
C SER A 19 -12.86 1.93 19.01
N THR A 20 -13.29 3.11 18.58
CA THR A 20 -14.26 3.28 17.50
C THR A 20 -13.67 2.97 16.12
N VAL A 21 -12.53 3.55 15.72
CA VAL A 21 -11.94 3.32 14.38
C VAL A 21 -11.35 1.92 14.19
N LEU A 22 -11.01 1.23 15.29
CA LEU A 22 -10.56 -0.17 15.23
C LEU A 22 -11.69 -1.18 15.13
N THR A 23 -12.93 -0.77 15.39
CA THR A 23 -14.07 -1.65 15.25
C THR A 23 -14.38 -1.82 13.76
N LEU A 24 -14.20 -3.04 13.25
CA LEU A 24 -14.50 -3.35 11.85
C LEU A 24 -15.97 -3.05 11.54
N THR A 25 -16.18 -2.24 10.50
CA THR A 25 -17.50 -1.89 9.99
C THR A 25 -17.89 -2.81 8.83
N GLU A 26 -19.16 -3.18 8.74
CA GLU A 26 -19.72 -3.99 7.65
C GLU A 26 -20.80 -3.20 6.89
N PRO A 27 -20.78 -3.17 5.54
CA PRO A 27 -19.75 -3.76 4.68
C PRO A 27 -18.43 -2.98 4.78
N ALA A 28 -17.31 -3.71 4.79
CA ALA A 28 -15.98 -3.11 4.94
C ALA A 28 -15.52 -2.30 3.70
N TRP A 29 -16.20 -2.46 2.55
CA TRP A 29 -16.00 -1.65 1.35
C TRP A 29 -17.29 -1.57 0.54
N ASN A 30 -17.36 -0.57 -0.34
CA ASN A 30 -18.32 -0.55 -1.45
C ASN A 30 -17.63 -1.07 -2.71
N GLU A 31 -18.37 -1.74 -3.59
CA GLU A 31 -17.81 -2.22 -4.85
C GLU A 31 -17.36 -1.03 -5.70
N PRO A 32 -16.12 -1.03 -6.24
CA PRO A 32 -15.66 0.02 -7.14
C PRO A 32 -16.60 0.17 -8.34
N THR A 33 -16.91 1.41 -8.70
CA THR A 33 -17.65 1.69 -9.93
C THR A 33 -16.75 1.44 -11.14
N GLN A 34 -17.37 1.45 -12.33
CA GLN A 34 -16.61 1.36 -13.57
C GLN A 34 -15.63 2.53 -13.73
N ASP A 35 -16.02 3.73 -13.30
CA ASP A 35 -15.18 4.93 -13.35
C ASP A 35 -13.98 4.81 -12.39
N ASP A 36 -14.18 4.23 -11.20
CA ASP A 36 -13.09 3.96 -10.26
C ASP A 36 -12.06 2.98 -10.86
N ALA A 37 -12.55 1.94 -11.55
CA ALA A 37 -11.70 0.96 -12.22
C ALA A 37 -10.90 1.61 -13.37
N PHE A 38 -11.54 2.42 -14.21
CA PHE A 38 -10.84 3.14 -15.29
C PHE A 38 -9.80 4.12 -14.76
N ALA A 39 -10.12 4.89 -13.72
CA ALA A 39 -9.17 5.81 -13.10
C ALA A 39 -7.97 5.08 -12.48
N MET A 40 -8.18 3.86 -11.96
CA MET A 40 -7.10 3.01 -11.48
C MET A 40 -6.22 2.50 -12.64
N ASP A 41 -6.83 2.02 -13.73
CA ASP A 41 -6.12 1.54 -14.91
C ASP A 41 -5.24 2.62 -15.53
N GLU A 42 -5.72 3.86 -15.64
CA GLU A 42 -4.93 5.00 -16.13
C GLU A 42 -3.70 5.26 -15.26
N ARG A 43 -3.86 5.29 -13.93
CA ARG A 43 -2.74 5.51 -13.00
C ARG A 43 -1.70 4.38 -13.05
N VAL A 44 -2.16 3.13 -13.15
CA VAL A 44 -1.27 1.98 -13.30
C VAL A 44 -0.53 2.06 -14.64
N HIS A 45 -1.26 2.38 -15.72
CA HIS A 45 -0.67 2.50 -17.04
C HIS A 45 0.38 3.61 -17.12
N ASP A 46 0.13 4.78 -16.53
CA ASP A 46 1.11 5.87 -16.46
C ASP A 46 2.37 5.49 -15.67
N ALA A 47 2.21 4.86 -14.50
CA ALA A 47 3.34 4.42 -13.69
C ALA A 47 4.20 3.34 -14.41
N VAL A 48 3.52 2.40 -15.07
CA VAL A 48 4.17 1.33 -15.84
C VAL A 48 4.89 1.90 -17.07
N ARG A 49 4.27 2.86 -17.78
CA ARG A 49 4.88 3.55 -18.93
C ARG A 49 6.14 4.30 -18.53
N ALA A 50 6.08 5.05 -17.43
CA ALA A 50 7.24 5.78 -16.91
C ALA A 50 8.40 4.83 -16.56
N LEU A 51 8.11 3.66 -15.97
CA LEU A 51 9.13 2.64 -15.72
C LEU A 51 9.67 2.05 -17.03
N ALA A 52 8.80 1.76 -18.00
CA ALA A 52 9.18 1.21 -19.31
C ALA A 52 10.13 2.14 -20.08
N GLU A 53 9.82 3.44 -20.13
CA GLU A 53 10.70 4.45 -20.73
C GLU A 53 12.03 4.57 -19.99
N ARG A 54 12.03 4.40 -18.66
CA ARG A 54 13.27 4.42 -17.87
C ARG A 54 14.17 3.23 -18.15
N ILE A 55 13.62 2.04 -18.37
CA ILE A 55 14.38 0.80 -18.56
C ILE A 55 14.57 0.40 -20.03
N SER A 56 13.89 1.06 -20.96
CA SER A 56 14.00 0.77 -22.39
C SER A 56 15.38 1.16 -22.93
N THR A 57 16.07 0.21 -23.55
CA THR A 57 17.35 0.44 -24.23
C THR A 57 17.24 1.52 -25.30
N ARG A 58 16.14 1.58 -26.05
CA ARG A 58 15.93 2.64 -27.06
C ARG A 58 15.72 4.00 -26.43
N ALA A 59 14.89 4.10 -25.39
CA ALA A 59 14.72 5.37 -24.68
C ALA A 59 16.04 5.86 -24.06
N LEU A 60 16.84 4.94 -23.51
CA LEU A 60 18.19 5.22 -23.03
C LEU A 60 19.11 5.71 -24.16
N ALA A 61 19.07 5.10 -25.34
CA ALA A 61 19.88 5.52 -26.49
C ALA A 61 19.49 6.92 -27.00
N TYR A 62 18.19 7.24 -27.04
CA TYR A 62 17.72 8.58 -27.39
C TYR A 62 18.18 9.62 -26.37
N ARG A 63 18.05 9.32 -25.06
CA ARG A 63 18.56 10.19 -23.99
C ARG A 63 20.07 10.40 -24.08
N ALA A 64 20.84 9.35 -24.32
CA ALA A 64 22.29 9.43 -24.46
C ALA A 64 22.73 10.25 -25.69
N ALA A 65 21.90 10.28 -26.73
CA ALA A 65 22.10 11.07 -27.94
C ALA A 65 21.50 12.49 -27.86
N ASP A 66 20.95 12.89 -26.71
CA ASP A 66 20.23 14.16 -26.50
C ASP A 66 19.11 14.39 -27.54
N LYS A 67 18.37 13.33 -27.85
CA LYS A 67 17.24 13.37 -28.81
C LYS A 67 15.92 13.22 -28.08
N PRO A 68 14.87 13.95 -28.52
CA PRO A 68 13.53 13.78 -27.96
C PRO A 68 13.02 12.37 -28.23
N PHE A 69 12.40 11.77 -27.22
CA PHE A 69 11.77 10.46 -27.35
C PHE A 69 10.35 10.62 -27.91
N ASP A 70 10.21 10.43 -29.22
CA ASP A 70 8.93 10.56 -29.92
C ASP A 70 7.92 9.51 -29.39
N PRO A 71 6.68 9.90 -29.03
CA PRO A 71 5.64 8.98 -28.56
C PRO A 71 5.37 7.79 -29.50
N ALA A 72 5.58 7.94 -30.82
CA ALA A 72 5.45 6.84 -31.78
C ALA A 72 6.44 5.70 -31.51
N LEU A 73 7.58 5.98 -30.86
CA LEU A 73 8.56 4.96 -30.46
C LEU A 73 8.03 4.02 -29.39
N MET A 74 6.97 4.40 -28.67
CA MET A 74 6.29 3.49 -27.74
C MET A 74 5.78 2.24 -28.43
N ALA A 75 5.40 2.31 -29.72
CA ALA A 75 4.97 1.16 -30.49
C ALA A 75 6.13 0.23 -30.92
N SER A 76 7.40 0.60 -30.69
CA SER A 76 8.54 -0.23 -31.06
C SER A 76 8.61 -1.52 -30.23
N PRO A 77 9.03 -2.67 -30.82
CA PRO A 77 9.04 -3.95 -30.13
C PRO A 77 9.82 -3.96 -28.81
N ASP A 78 10.98 -3.31 -28.78
CA ASP A 78 11.84 -3.24 -27.60
C ASP A 78 11.24 -2.37 -26.48
N VAL A 79 10.50 -1.31 -26.81
CA VAL A 79 9.76 -0.52 -25.82
C VAL A 79 8.54 -1.29 -25.30
N GLN A 80 7.85 -2.05 -26.16
CA GLN A 80 6.76 -2.95 -25.73
C GLN A 80 7.26 -4.08 -24.82
N LEU A 81 8.45 -4.62 -25.06
CA LEU A 81 9.09 -5.58 -24.14
C LEU A 81 9.48 -4.94 -22.80
N ALA A 82 9.98 -3.70 -22.82
CA ALA A 82 10.22 -2.93 -21.59
C ALA A 82 8.91 -2.67 -20.83
N LEU A 83 7.81 -2.38 -21.52
CA LEU A 83 6.48 -2.22 -20.94
C LEU A 83 6.01 -3.52 -20.26
N LEU A 84 6.17 -4.67 -20.93
CA LEU A 84 5.84 -5.96 -20.34
C LEU A 84 6.68 -6.25 -19.08
N ARG A 85 7.98 -5.89 -19.10
CA ARG A 85 8.82 -6.03 -17.91
C ARG A 85 8.37 -5.11 -16.78
N ALA A 86 7.99 -3.87 -17.10
CA ALA A 86 7.45 -2.92 -16.14
C ALA A 86 6.12 -3.41 -15.50
N LEU A 87 5.23 -4.01 -16.29
CA LEU A 87 4.00 -4.65 -15.79
C LEU A 87 4.31 -5.78 -14.80
N TYR A 88 5.35 -6.58 -15.07
CA TYR A 88 5.78 -7.62 -14.13
C TYR A 88 6.28 -7.04 -12.79
N GLU A 89 7.01 -5.92 -12.81
CA GLU A 89 7.40 -5.21 -11.57
C GLU A 89 6.20 -4.61 -10.84
N ALA A 90 5.22 -4.08 -11.57
CA ALA A 90 3.96 -3.60 -10.99
C ALA A 90 3.19 -4.74 -10.30
N LYS A 91 3.07 -5.91 -10.95
CA LYS A 91 2.47 -7.11 -10.35
C LYS A 91 3.16 -7.50 -9.04
N GLN A 92 4.49 -7.56 -9.00
CA GLN A 92 5.22 -7.88 -7.77
C GLN A 92 5.00 -6.84 -6.68
N SER A 93 4.87 -5.57 -7.05
CA SER A 93 4.57 -4.48 -6.11
C SER A 93 3.16 -4.62 -5.52
N VAL A 94 2.17 -4.95 -6.35
CA VAL A 94 0.81 -5.27 -5.90
C VAL A 94 0.81 -6.46 -4.93
N ASP A 95 1.55 -7.54 -5.23
CA ASP A 95 1.66 -8.70 -4.33
C ASP A 95 2.21 -8.31 -2.94
N ARG A 96 3.25 -7.46 -2.88
CA ARG A 96 3.81 -6.94 -1.61
C ARG A 96 2.85 -6.03 -0.85
N LEU A 97 2.14 -5.15 -1.56
CA LEU A 97 1.14 -4.27 -0.96
C LEU A 97 -0.04 -5.07 -0.40
N ALA A 98 -0.48 -6.10 -1.13
CA ALA A 98 -1.55 -6.99 -0.69
C ALA A 98 -1.16 -7.77 0.56
N GLU A 99 0.08 -8.26 0.67
CA GLU A 99 0.60 -8.90 1.89
C GLU A 99 0.61 -7.94 3.08
N SER A 100 1.07 -6.69 2.89
CA SER A 100 1.05 -5.67 3.93
C SER A 100 -0.37 -5.36 4.38
N ALA A 101 -1.30 -5.14 3.45
CA ALA A 101 -2.71 -4.84 3.75
C ALA A 101 -3.40 -6.00 4.47
N ALA A 102 -3.20 -7.24 4.00
CA ALA A 102 -3.75 -8.42 4.63
C ALA A 102 -3.22 -8.62 6.06
N THR A 103 -1.93 -8.35 6.28
CA THR A 103 -1.31 -8.43 7.62
C THR A 103 -1.89 -7.38 8.55
N VAL A 104 -2.00 -6.13 8.11
CA VAL A 104 -2.59 -5.06 8.93
C VAL A 104 -4.05 -5.38 9.26
N ALA A 105 -4.86 -5.70 8.25
CA ALA A 105 -6.28 -6.03 8.46
C ALA A 105 -6.45 -7.24 9.37
N GLY A 106 -5.66 -8.30 9.17
CA GLY A 106 -5.74 -9.53 9.96
C GLY A 106 -5.33 -9.32 11.43
N ARG A 107 -4.30 -8.51 11.69
CA ARG A 107 -3.89 -8.16 13.05
C ARG A 107 -4.86 -7.18 13.73
N SER A 108 -5.61 -6.40 12.95
CA SER A 108 -6.70 -5.55 13.43
C SER A 108 -8.06 -6.27 13.53
N GLY A 109 -8.10 -7.60 13.37
CA GLY A 109 -9.28 -8.42 13.67
C GLY A 109 -10.01 -9.01 12.46
N ALA A 110 -9.61 -8.68 11.22
CA ALA A 110 -10.17 -9.32 10.04
C ALA A 110 -9.82 -10.81 10.00
N ASN A 111 -10.77 -11.65 9.60
CA ASN A 111 -10.53 -13.09 9.45
C ASN A 111 -10.23 -13.46 7.98
N TYR A 112 -9.68 -14.66 7.76
CA TYR A 112 -9.34 -15.14 6.41
C TYR A 112 -10.50 -15.18 5.40
N ALA A 113 -11.76 -15.26 5.84
CA ALA A 113 -12.89 -15.16 4.92
C ALA A 113 -13.09 -13.72 4.45
N GLN A 114 -12.97 -12.73 5.34
CA GLN A 114 -13.01 -11.31 4.99
C GLN A 114 -11.83 -10.90 4.10
N LEU A 115 -10.61 -11.36 4.42
CA LEU A 115 -9.44 -11.13 3.55
C LEU A 115 -9.62 -11.73 2.15
N GLY A 116 -10.19 -12.93 2.08
CA GLY A 116 -10.48 -13.57 0.79
C GLY A 116 -11.57 -12.85 0.00
N ALA A 117 -12.62 -12.38 0.67
CA ALA A 117 -13.69 -11.61 0.06
C ALA A 117 -13.16 -10.29 -0.54
N ALA A 118 -12.34 -9.55 0.20
CA ALA A 118 -11.70 -8.31 -0.27
C ALA A 118 -10.70 -8.55 -1.42
N TRP A 119 -10.11 -9.75 -1.51
CA TRP A 119 -9.17 -10.11 -2.57
C TRP A 119 -9.82 -10.94 -3.68
N GLY A 120 -10.73 -10.29 -4.42
CA GLY A 120 -11.37 -10.90 -5.59
C GLY A 120 -12.24 -12.12 -5.27
N GLY A 121 -12.77 -12.21 -4.04
CA GLY A 121 -13.69 -13.28 -3.65
C GLY A 121 -13.06 -14.67 -3.51
N ILE A 122 -11.76 -14.76 -3.23
CA ILE A 122 -11.11 -16.06 -3.04
C ILE A 122 -11.59 -16.75 -1.75
N LYS A 123 -11.58 -18.09 -1.75
CA LYS A 123 -11.99 -18.89 -0.59
C LYS A 123 -11.04 -18.67 0.59
N ARG A 124 -11.57 -18.80 1.81
CA ARG A 124 -10.82 -18.73 3.10
C ARG A 124 -9.51 -19.52 3.09
N GLN A 125 -9.52 -20.76 2.60
CA GLN A 125 -8.32 -21.60 2.56
C GLN A 125 -7.25 -21.04 1.61
N SER A 126 -7.67 -20.52 0.45
CA SER A 126 -6.77 -19.85 -0.49
C SER A 126 -6.18 -18.58 0.11
N ALA A 127 -6.98 -17.78 0.83
CA ALA A 127 -6.51 -16.60 1.54
C ALA A 127 -5.49 -16.97 2.62
N ARG A 128 -5.73 -18.04 3.39
CA ARG A 128 -4.78 -18.54 4.39
C ARG A 128 -3.48 -19.04 3.78
N LEU A 129 -3.53 -19.71 2.63
CA LEU A 129 -2.33 -20.15 1.92
C LEU A 129 -1.53 -18.96 1.37
N LYS A 130 -2.22 -17.91 0.89
CA LYS A 130 -1.57 -16.69 0.38
C LYS A 130 -0.95 -15.86 1.50
N TRP A 131 -1.59 -15.77 2.66
CA TRP A 131 -1.14 -14.96 3.80
C TRP A 131 -1.17 -15.71 5.14
N PRO A 132 -0.35 -16.76 5.32
CA PRO A 132 -0.44 -17.65 6.50
C PRO A 132 -0.22 -16.94 7.84
N HIS A 133 0.43 -15.77 7.84
CA HIS A 133 0.77 -14.98 9.01
C HIS A 133 -0.13 -13.75 9.21
N ALA A 134 -1.10 -13.50 8.33
CA ALA A 134 -1.92 -12.29 8.40
C ALA A 134 -2.83 -12.28 9.63
N VAL A 135 -3.42 -13.43 9.97
CA VAL A 135 -4.32 -13.56 11.12
C VAL A 135 -3.62 -14.38 12.20
N VAL A 136 -3.06 -13.70 13.19
CA VAL A 136 -2.35 -14.33 14.32
C VAL A 136 -3.30 -14.51 15.49
N LYS A 137 -3.31 -15.71 16.08
CA LYS A 137 -3.92 -15.89 17.41
C LYS A 137 -2.97 -15.31 18.46
N LYS A 138 -3.12 -14.01 18.75
CA LYS A 138 -2.67 -13.39 20.00
C LYS A 138 -1.18 -13.60 20.36
N SER A 139 -0.28 -13.49 19.40
CA SER A 139 1.17 -13.46 19.65
C SER A 139 1.67 -12.02 19.47
N ALA A 140 1.76 -11.32 20.60
CA ALA A 140 2.34 -10.00 20.74
C ALA A 140 3.88 -10.14 20.71
N GLY A 141 4.55 -9.60 19.70
CA GLY A 141 6.02 -9.54 19.68
C GLY A 141 6.69 -9.63 18.31
N GLU A 142 6.01 -10.15 17.28
CA GLU A 142 6.62 -10.17 15.94
C GLU A 142 6.49 -8.81 15.25
N PRO A 143 7.62 -8.25 14.73
CA PRO A 143 7.61 -7.00 13.98
C PRO A 143 6.69 -7.07 12.76
N ILE A 144 6.00 -5.98 12.49
CA ILE A 144 4.92 -5.93 11.49
C ILE A 144 5.35 -5.02 10.36
N PRO A 145 5.72 -5.57 9.20
CA PRO A 145 6.09 -4.73 8.06
C PRO A 145 4.83 -4.05 7.48
N LEU A 146 4.94 -2.74 7.28
CA LEU A 146 3.99 -1.89 6.60
C LEU A 146 4.66 -1.30 5.37
N ARG A 147 4.04 -1.40 4.19
CA ARG A 147 4.48 -0.67 2.99
C ARG A 147 3.39 0.27 2.53
N TYR A 148 3.71 1.56 2.45
CA TYR A 148 2.74 2.57 2.10
C TYR A 148 3.42 3.80 1.47
N ALA A 149 2.73 4.45 0.54
CA ALA A 149 3.17 5.69 -0.13
C ALA A 149 4.62 5.65 -0.70
N GLY A 150 5.08 4.47 -1.14
CA GLY A 150 6.44 4.26 -1.66
C GLY A 150 7.52 4.05 -0.59
N GLY A 151 7.21 4.26 0.69
CA GLY A 151 8.10 3.94 1.81
C GLY A 151 7.73 2.64 2.53
N SER A 152 8.42 2.39 3.64
CA SER A 152 8.21 1.21 4.49
C SER A 152 8.36 1.55 5.97
N ALA A 153 7.56 0.90 6.80
CA ALA A 153 7.69 0.94 8.24
C ALA A 153 7.67 -0.47 8.82
N VAL A 154 8.16 -0.58 10.05
CA VAL A 154 8.06 -1.78 10.88
C VAL A 154 7.50 -1.35 12.21
N VAL A 155 6.38 -1.96 12.61
CA VAL A 155 5.78 -1.75 13.93
C VAL A 155 6.25 -2.84 14.87
N HIS A 156 6.72 -2.44 16.05
CA HIS A 156 7.27 -3.29 17.09
C HIS A 156 6.37 -3.26 18.32
N HIS A 157 6.44 -4.32 19.12
CA HIS A 157 5.73 -4.44 20.39
C HIS A 157 6.71 -4.86 21.48
N ASP A 158 6.72 -4.12 22.58
CA ASP A 158 7.34 -4.53 23.82
C ASP A 158 6.29 -5.16 24.72
N PRO A 159 6.29 -6.51 24.88
CA PRO A 159 5.31 -7.20 25.71
C PRO A 159 5.46 -6.93 27.21
N ASP A 160 6.62 -6.47 27.68
CA ASP A 160 6.86 -6.19 29.09
C ASP A 160 6.31 -4.80 29.48
N ALA A 161 6.42 -3.85 28.55
CA ALA A 161 5.88 -2.49 28.70
C ALA A 161 4.44 -2.34 28.20
N ASP A 162 3.89 -3.36 27.50
CA ASP A 162 2.63 -3.29 26.74
C ASP A 162 2.58 -2.06 25.83
N ALA A 163 3.72 -1.76 25.21
CA ALA A 163 3.94 -0.53 24.45
C ALA A 163 4.32 -0.83 23.00
N TRP A 164 3.86 0.04 22.11
CA TRP A 164 4.09 -0.07 20.68
C TRP A 164 4.96 1.10 20.18
N TRP A 165 5.81 0.81 19.19
CA TRP A 165 6.56 1.83 18.45
C TRP A 165 6.74 1.43 16.99
N TYR A 166 7.22 2.35 16.16
CA TYR A 166 7.56 2.07 14.77
C TYR A 166 8.90 2.65 14.37
N SER A 167 9.54 1.97 13.42
CA SER A 167 10.65 2.50 12.64
C SER A 167 10.18 2.63 11.19
N ALA A 168 10.30 3.81 10.59
CA ALA A 168 9.82 4.10 9.24
C ALA A 168 10.90 4.73 8.35
N THR A 169 10.80 4.48 7.05
CA THR A 169 11.60 5.07 5.99
C THR A 169 10.67 5.53 4.89
N GLY A 170 10.65 6.84 4.63
CA GLY A 170 9.87 7.48 3.59
C GLY A 170 10.39 7.16 2.19
N ALA A 171 9.60 7.51 1.17
CA ALA A 171 10.03 7.37 -0.23
C ALA A 171 11.15 8.37 -0.60
N ASP A 172 11.30 9.42 0.20
CA ASP A 172 12.37 10.42 0.14
C ASP A 172 13.63 10.04 0.96
N GLU A 173 13.73 8.78 1.39
CA GLU A 173 14.81 8.22 2.21
C GLU A 173 14.91 8.78 3.64
N ARG A 174 13.98 9.62 4.09
CA ARG A 174 13.96 10.08 5.48
C ARG A 174 13.51 8.97 6.41
N THR A 175 14.17 8.88 7.57
CA THR A 175 13.87 7.85 8.57
C THR A 175 13.32 8.47 9.85
N GLN A 176 12.39 7.77 10.50
CA GLN A 176 11.90 8.11 11.83
C GLN A 176 11.78 6.84 12.68
N GLU A 177 12.15 6.96 13.95
CA GLU A 177 11.82 5.99 14.99
C GLU A 177 10.92 6.70 16.01
N SER A 178 9.75 6.15 16.29
CA SER A 178 8.84 6.72 17.27
C SER A 178 9.29 6.38 18.69
N GLN A 179 8.86 7.19 19.67
CA GLN A 179 8.98 6.78 21.07
C GLN A 179 8.07 5.55 21.33
N ALA A 180 8.47 4.72 22.29
CA ALA A 180 7.73 3.55 22.77
C ALA A 180 6.58 3.95 23.70
N VAL A 181 5.66 4.80 23.21
CA VAL A 181 4.57 5.39 24.00
C VAL A 181 3.18 5.11 23.44
N HIS A 182 3.07 4.40 22.30
CA HIS A 182 1.77 4.09 21.73
C HIS A 182 1.13 2.96 22.52
N GLY A 183 -0.07 3.20 23.04
CA GLY A 183 -0.81 2.24 23.88
C GLY A 183 -1.42 1.10 23.07
N THR A 184 -1.45 1.23 21.74
CA THR A 184 -2.00 0.19 20.86
C THR A 184 -1.21 0.04 19.57
N TYR A 185 -1.29 -1.15 18.98
CA TYR A 185 -0.81 -1.43 17.63
C TYR A 185 -1.35 -0.45 16.58
N ALA A 186 -2.61 -0.04 16.72
CA ALA A 186 -3.28 0.86 15.79
C ALA A 186 -2.69 2.26 15.79
N GLU A 187 -2.40 2.80 16.97
CA GLU A 187 -1.72 4.08 17.15
C GLU A 187 -0.36 4.08 16.45
N ALA A 188 0.42 3.01 16.63
CA ALA A 188 1.73 2.87 16.00
C ALA A 188 1.62 2.75 14.46
N ILE A 189 0.66 1.99 13.94
CA ILE A 189 0.41 1.90 12.49
C ILE A 189 -0.04 3.26 11.92
N ALA A 190 -0.92 3.96 12.61
CA ALA A 190 -1.39 5.26 12.15
C ALA A 190 -0.26 6.30 12.14
N GLY A 191 0.56 6.34 13.20
CA GLY A 191 1.76 7.19 13.23
C GLY A 191 2.76 6.86 12.13
N ALA A 192 3.01 5.57 11.89
CA ALA A 192 3.85 5.13 10.78
C ALA A 192 3.25 5.54 9.42
N THR A 193 1.93 5.40 9.24
CA THR A 193 1.23 5.76 7.99
C THR A 193 1.26 7.27 7.76
N GLU A 194 1.04 8.08 8.80
CA GLU A 194 1.11 9.55 8.76
C GLU A 194 2.51 10.01 8.34
N PHE A 195 3.56 9.40 8.90
CA PHE A 195 4.93 9.64 8.47
C PHE A 195 5.14 9.27 6.99
N LEU A 196 4.74 8.07 6.57
CA LEU A 196 4.94 7.61 5.18
C LEU A 196 4.21 8.51 4.17
N LEU A 197 3.01 9.01 4.51
CA LEU A 197 2.27 9.96 3.67
C LEU A 197 2.96 11.32 3.57
N GLY A 198 3.46 11.85 4.69
CA GLY A 198 4.22 13.11 4.72
C GLY A 198 5.54 13.06 3.94
N HIS A 199 6.04 11.84 3.69
CA HIS A 199 7.30 11.55 3.00
C HIS A 199 7.13 10.77 1.69
N ALA A 200 5.95 10.89 1.07
CA ALA A 200 5.69 10.35 -0.27
C ALA A 200 6.42 11.18 -1.33
N LEU A 201 6.98 10.54 -2.35
CA LEU A 201 7.44 11.27 -3.53
C LEU A 201 6.23 11.84 -4.28
N PRO A 202 6.29 13.11 -4.75
CA PRO A 202 5.22 13.65 -5.58
C PRO A 202 5.00 12.76 -6.80
N PRO A 203 3.75 12.56 -7.25
CA PRO A 203 3.49 11.84 -8.49
C PRO A 203 4.28 12.54 -9.59
N GLY A 204 5.12 11.76 -10.30
CA GLY A 204 6.06 12.27 -11.28
C GLY A 204 5.38 13.25 -12.21
N ARG A 205 5.72 14.54 -12.09
CA ARG A 205 5.25 15.56 -13.02
C ARG A 205 5.80 15.17 -14.41
N PRO A 206 4.99 15.12 -15.48
CA PRO A 206 5.56 15.01 -16.82
C PRO A 206 6.53 16.18 -16.98
N THR A 207 7.79 15.88 -17.28
CA THR A 207 8.78 16.90 -17.62
C THR A 207 8.30 17.58 -18.90
N SER A 208 7.65 18.74 -18.76
CA SER A 208 7.50 19.69 -19.86
C SER A 208 8.90 20.23 -20.16
N GLY A 209 9.47 19.79 -21.27
CA GLY A 209 10.74 20.22 -21.82
C GLY A 209 10.97 19.55 -23.16
#